data_AF-A0A182T1J5-F1
#
_entry.id   AF-A0A182T1J5-F1
#
_cell.length_a   1.000
_cell.length_b   1.000
_cell.length_c   1.000
_cell.angle_alpha   90.00
_cell.angle_beta   90.00
_cell.angle_gamma   90.00
#
_symmetry.space_group_name_H-M   'P 1'
#
loop_
_entity.id
_entity.type
_entity.pdbx_description
1 polymer ?
#
loop_
_entity_poly.entity_id
_entity_poly.type
_entity_poly.pdbx_seq_one_letter_code
_entity_poly.pdbx_strand_id
1 'polypeptide(L)'
;LEVNAMVIPLSNGREICGLYPRGCLLEHNCMPNSFYTFDCSKGMKLTFKTGRDIPKGEHLTTTYTHALWGTQLRREHLKTNKYFACKCARCSDPTELGTFLSALRCMGLENEPCGGFQLPVSPLHETSDWQCNRCPAQITHDQVNLLMSKIGEEVDDVMGRKCSVKEFEDLIYKLQNFLHPNHFHLQTLKHSLIQMYGHFPGHRLHELSDEILHKKIQMCREMMSIIDVLDPDSFRLTLYAGVILLEQQAGLVELNKRRSRSADSPQKSDLSEALQCVFSLI
;
A
#
# COMPACT_ATOMS: atom_id res chain seq x y z
N LEU A 1 18.46 -1.69 -23.52
CA LEU A 1 18.44 -0.95 -22.24
C LEU A 1 17.04 -0.94 -21.64
N GLU A 2 16.03 -0.53 -22.38
CA GLU A 2 14.63 -0.31 -21.96
C GLU A 2 14.03 -1.36 -21.00
N VAL A 3 14.18 -2.66 -21.26
CA VAL A 3 13.56 -3.72 -20.44
C VAL A 3 14.43 -4.12 -19.22
N ASN A 4 15.75 -4.05 -19.34
CA ASN A 4 16.68 -4.68 -18.39
C ASN A 4 17.52 -3.68 -17.57
N ALA A 5 17.43 -2.39 -17.88
CA ALA A 5 18.08 -1.36 -17.10
C ALA A 5 17.48 -1.33 -15.69
N MET A 6 18.36 -1.33 -14.68
CA MET A 6 17.98 -1.14 -13.30
C MET A 6 18.24 0.31 -12.91
N VAL A 7 17.23 0.95 -12.33
CA VAL A 7 17.35 2.30 -11.77
C VAL A 7 18.12 2.21 -10.45
N ILE A 8 19.20 2.99 -10.36
CA ILE A 8 20.07 3.09 -9.19
C ILE A 8 19.89 4.49 -8.60
N PRO A 9 19.26 4.61 -7.42
CA PRO A 9 19.18 5.87 -6.72
C PRO A 9 20.55 6.21 -6.12
N LEU A 10 21.00 7.44 -6.32
CA LEU A 10 22.23 7.98 -5.75
C LEU A 10 21.92 8.80 -4.50
N SER A 11 22.92 8.95 -3.62
CA SER A 11 22.79 9.71 -2.36
C SER A 11 22.48 11.20 -2.55
N ASN A 12 22.73 11.74 -3.74
CA ASN A 12 22.42 13.12 -4.10
C ASN A 12 21.01 13.31 -4.71
N GLY A 13 20.16 12.28 -4.62
CA GLY A 13 18.79 12.31 -5.15
C GLY A 13 18.68 12.16 -6.67
N ARG A 14 19.79 11.95 -7.38
CA ARG A 14 19.77 11.61 -8.81
C ARG A 14 19.61 10.11 -9.00
N GLU A 15 19.12 9.74 -10.17
CA GLU A 15 19.03 8.36 -10.61
C GLU A 15 19.93 8.12 -11.83
N ILE A 16 20.53 6.95 -11.87
CA ILE A 16 21.26 6.44 -13.04
C ILE A 16 20.75 5.06 -13.41
N CYS A 17 21.05 4.61 -14.62
CA CYS A 17 20.69 3.27 -15.09
C CYS A 17 21.94 2.40 -15.18
N GLY A 18 21.86 1.18 -14.63
CA GLY A 18 22.90 0.16 -14.75
C GLY A 18 22.39 -1.12 -15.40
N LEU A 19 23.27 -1.82 -16.10
CA LEU A 19 23.02 -3.17 -16.60
C LEU A 19 23.83 -4.18 -15.79
N TYR A 20 23.12 -5.14 -15.20
CA TYR A 20 23.72 -6.22 -14.41
C TYR A 20 23.29 -7.53 -15.03
N PRO A 21 24.08 -8.12 -15.95
CA PRO A 21 23.65 -9.29 -16.74
C PRO A 21 23.08 -10.44 -15.91
N ARG A 22 23.68 -10.72 -14.73
CA ARG A 22 23.17 -11.74 -13.80
C ARG A 22 21.93 -11.28 -13.02
N GLY A 23 21.83 -9.99 -12.71
CA GLY A 23 20.69 -9.43 -12.00
C GLY A 23 19.43 -9.35 -12.86
N CYS A 24 19.58 -9.17 -14.17
CA CYS A 24 18.46 -9.13 -15.12
C CYS A 24 17.85 -10.52 -15.39
N LEU A 25 18.37 -11.60 -14.81
CA LEU A 25 17.83 -12.96 -14.96
C LEU A 25 16.65 -13.26 -14.03
N LEU A 26 16.47 -12.49 -12.95
CA LEU A 26 15.35 -12.71 -12.05
C LEU A 26 14.04 -12.46 -12.79
N GLU A 27 13.03 -13.26 -12.50
CA GLU A 27 11.71 -13.07 -13.08
C GLU A 27 10.81 -12.25 -12.16
N HIS A 28 9.70 -11.77 -12.73
CA HIS A 28 8.72 -11.01 -11.99
C HIS A 28 7.79 -11.90 -11.17
N ASN A 29 7.57 -11.55 -9.91
CA ASN A 29 6.41 -11.96 -9.14
C ASN A 29 5.90 -10.75 -8.34
N CYS A 30 4.57 -10.57 -8.27
CA CYS A 30 3.98 -9.51 -7.43
C CYS A 30 4.15 -9.79 -5.94
N MET A 31 4.44 -11.05 -5.58
CA MET A 31 4.88 -11.52 -4.27
C MET A 31 6.31 -12.06 -4.39
N PRO A 32 7.33 -11.19 -4.49
CA PRO A 32 8.69 -11.62 -4.70
C PRO A 32 9.28 -12.31 -3.46
N ASN A 33 10.21 -13.23 -3.66
CA ASN A 33 10.98 -13.89 -2.58
C ASN A 33 12.39 -13.31 -2.40
N SER A 34 12.73 -12.28 -3.18
CA SER A 34 14.00 -11.59 -3.09
C SER A 34 13.89 -10.11 -3.45
N PHE A 35 14.85 -9.34 -2.96
CA PHE A 35 15.05 -7.93 -3.32
C PHE A 35 16.52 -7.66 -3.57
N TYR A 36 16.81 -6.48 -4.11
CA TYR A 36 18.17 -6.08 -4.40
C TYR A 36 18.49 -4.69 -3.88
N THR A 37 19.77 -4.51 -3.55
CA THR A 37 20.34 -3.23 -3.09
C THR A 37 21.61 -2.93 -3.88
N PHE A 38 21.91 -1.64 -4.05
CA PHE A 38 23.15 -1.18 -4.66
C PHE A 38 24.08 -0.61 -3.59
N ASP A 39 25.32 -1.10 -3.54
CA ASP A 39 26.38 -0.50 -2.73
C ASP A 39 27.13 0.54 -3.54
N CYS A 40 26.76 1.83 -3.36
CA CYS A 40 27.39 2.95 -4.05
C CYS A 40 28.86 3.13 -3.67
N SER A 41 29.28 2.70 -2.47
CA SER A 41 30.68 2.78 -2.02
C SER A 41 31.58 1.75 -2.69
N LYS A 42 30.99 0.65 -3.20
CA LYS A 42 31.70 -0.45 -3.86
C LYS A 42 31.40 -0.52 -5.35
N GLY A 43 31.46 0.63 -6.02
CA GLY A 43 31.26 0.69 -7.47
C GLY A 43 29.88 0.21 -7.93
N MET A 44 28.83 0.55 -7.17
CA MET A 44 27.44 0.17 -7.44
C MET A 44 27.23 -1.35 -7.47
N LYS A 45 27.88 -2.09 -6.55
CA LYS A 45 27.73 -3.53 -6.46
C LYS A 45 26.27 -3.89 -6.18
N LEU A 46 25.65 -4.64 -7.10
CA LEU A 46 24.32 -5.22 -6.91
C LEU A 46 24.39 -6.43 -5.97
N THR A 47 23.57 -6.42 -4.93
CA THR A 47 23.43 -7.54 -3.99
C THR A 47 21.96 -7.96 -3.91
N PHE A 48 21.69 -9.23 -4.14
CA PHE A 48 20.37 -9.83 -3.90
C PHE A 48 20.29 -10.40 -2.50
N LYS A 49 19.13 -10.23 -1.86
CA LYS A 49 18.84 -10.71 -0.51
C LYS A 49 17.49 -11.40 -0.50
N THR A 50 17.36 -12.41 0.34
CA THR A 50 16.12 -13.15 0.60
C THR A 50 15.72 -12.89 2.05
N GLY A 51 14.41 -12.86 2.30
CA GLY A 51 13.83 -12.66 3.63
C GLY A 51 13.32 -13.95 4.27
N ARG A 52 13.30 -15.03 3.48
CA ARG A 52 12.98 -16.37 3.93
C ARG A 52 13.92 -17.40 3.32
N ASP A 53 13.86 -18.61 3.87
CA ASP A 53 14.50 -19.76 3.26
C ASP A 53 13.86 -20.11 1.91
N ILE A 54 14.70 -20.45 0.94
CA ILE A 54 14.29 -20.78 -0.43
C ILE A 54 14.76 -22.21 -0.73
N PRO A 55 13.84 -23.19 -0.84
CA PRO A 55 14.18 -24.55 -1.18
C PRO A 55 14.90 -24.67 -2.53
N LYS A 56 15.76 -25.69 -2.65
CA LYS A 56 16.42 -26.00 -3.92
C LYS A 56 15.39 -26.26 -5.01
N GLY A 57 15.51 -25.53 -6.12
CA GLY A 57 14.61 -25.63 -7.28
C GLY A 57 13.48 -24.61 -7.28
N GLU A 58 13.24 -23.89 -6.18
CA GLU A 58 12.36 -22.72 -6.22
C GLU A 58 13.05 -21.58 -6.99
N HIS A 59 12.29 -20.89 -7.84
CA HIS A 59 12.80 -19.79 -8.62
C HIS A 59 13.02 -18.53 -7.77
N LEU A 60 14.09 -17.79 -8.05
CA LEU A 60 14.33 -16.47 -7.45
C LEU A 60 13.57 -15.41 -8.24
N THR A 61 12.75 -14.63 -7.55
CA THR A 61 11.85 -13.65 -8.14
C THR A 61 12.02 -12.28 -7.50
N THR A 62 11.77 -11.24 -8.29
CA THR A 62 11.72 -9.84 -7.86
C THR A 62 10.43 -9.21 -8.37
N THR A 63 10.10 -7.98 -7.96
CA THR A 63 8.98 -7.24 -8.55
C THR A 63 9.47 -6.10 -9.43
N TYR A 64 8.72 -5.84 -10.50
CA TYR A 64 8.95 -4.77 -11.46
C TYR A 64 7.88 -3.68 -11.35
N THR A 65 6.95 -3.84 -10.41
CA THR A 65 5.82 -2.94 -10.18
C THR A 65 5.83 -2.49 -8.73
N HIS A 66 5.16 -1.39 -8.44
CA HIS A 66 4.91 -0.99 -7.07
C HIS A 66 3.98 -1.99 -6.37
N ALA A 67 4.27 -2.34 -5.10
CA ALA A 67 3.53 -3.38 -4.38
C ALA A 67 2.08 -2.98 -4.03
N LEU A 68 1.82 -1.69 -3.80
CA LEU A 68 0.48 -1.17 -3.50
C LEU A 68 -0.40 -0.90 -4.73
N TRP A 69 0.11 -1.05 -5.95
CA TRP A 69 -0.76 -0.93 -7.14
C TRP A 69 -1.77 -2.06 -7.18
N GLY A 70 -2.97 -1.78 -7.68
CA GLY A 70 -3.98 -2.79 -7.99
C GLY A 70 -3.62 -3.71 -9.15
N THR A 71 -4.31 -4.84 -9.29
CA THR A 71 -3.95 -5.88 -10.27
C THR A 71 -3.92 -5.38 -11.71
N GLN A 72 -4.90 -4.55 -12.09
CA GLN A 72 -4.97 -3.98 -13.43
C GLN A 72 -3.75 -3.11 -13.74
N LEU A 73 -3.42 -2.15 -12.87
CA LEU A 73 -2.26 -1.27 -13.02
C LEU A 73 -0.94 -2.04 -13.10
N ARG A 74 -0.76 -3.07 -12.25
CA ARG A 74 0.44 -3.91 -12.30
C ARG A 74 0.55 -4.63 -13.65
N ARG A 75 -0.54 -5.24 -14.11
CA ARG A 75 -0.54 -6.00 -15.37
C ARG A 75 -0.37 -5.11 -16.60
N GLU A 76 -1.00 -3.95 -16.63
CA GLU A 76 -0.84 -2.95 -17.68
C GLU A 76 0.61 -2.45 -17.74
N HIS A 77 1.18 -2.07 -16.59
CA HIS A 77 2.58 -1.64 -16.52
C HIS A 77 3.55 -2.70 -17.06
N LEU A 78 3.36 -3.96 -16.68
CA LEU A 78 4.21 -5.06 -17.15
C LEU A 78 4.02 -5.33 -18.64
N LYS A 79 2.79 -5.24 -19.15
CA LYS A 79 2.52 -5.41 -20.58
C LYS A 79 3.20 -4.31 -21.40
N THR A 80 3.06 -3.06 -20.98
CA THR A 80 3.62 -1.90 -21.68
C THR A 80 5.14 -1.83 -21.61
N ASN A 81 5.72 -2.08 -20.43
CA ASN A 81 7.15 -1.84 -20.19
C ASN A 81 8.02 -3.11 -20.25
N LYS A 82 7.42 -4.28 -20.09
CA LYS A 82 8.12 -5.58 -20.04
C LYS A 82 7.56 -6.61 -21.02
N TYR A 83 6.50 -6.29 -21.77
CA TYR A 83 5.93 -7.11 -22.84
C TYR A 83 5.39 -8.48 -22.39
N PHE A 84 4.96 -8.60 -21.13
CA PHE A 84 4.28 -9.81 -20.63
C PHE A 84 3.14 -9.47 -19.67
N ALA A 85 2.23 -10.42 -19.47
CA ALA A 85 1.11 -10.29 -18.52
C ALA A 85 1.30 -11.25 -17.33
N CYS A 86 1.43 -10.69 -16.11
CA CYS A 86 1.69 -11.46 -14.90
C CYS A 86 0.50 -12.34 -14.48
N LYS A 87 0.75 -13.64 -14.24
CA LYS A 87 -0.24 -14.62 -13.79
C LYS A 87 0.08 -15.20 -12.39
N CYS A 88 0.79 -14.45 -11.55
CA CYS A 88 1.10 -14.91 -10.20
C CYS A 88 -0.16 -15.12 -9.35
N ALA A 89 -0.03 -15.77 -8.19
CA ALA A 89 -1.14 -16.05 -7.28
C ALA A 89 -1.95 -14.78 -6.95
N ARG A 90 -1.27 -13.67 -6.61
CA ARG A 90 -1.93 -12.40 -6.32
C ARG A 90 -2.72 -11.83 -7.51
N CYS A 91 -2.17 -11.88 -8.73
CA CYS A 91 -2.86 -11.39 -9.92
C CYS A 91 -4.01 -12.30 -10.36
N SER A 92 -4.00 -13.57 -9.95
CA SER A 92 -5.03 -14.55 -10.32
C SER A 92 -6.20 -14.56 -9.33
N ASP A 93 -6.02 -13.97 -8.15
CA ASP A 93 -7.04 -13.84 -7.11
C ASP A 93 -7.79 -12.50 -7.26
N PRO A 94 -9.12 -12.51 -7.49
CA PRO A 94 -9.93 -11.29 -7.58
C PRO A 94 -9.86 -10.40 -6.32
N THR A 95 -9.58 -10.99 -5.15
CA THR A 95 -9.50 -10.28 -3.86
C THR A 95 -8.08 -9.79 -3.54
N GLU A 96 -7.10 -10.10 -4.39
CA GLU A 96 -5.68 -9.78 -4.18
C GLU A 96 -5.15 -10.29 -2.83
N LEU A 97 -5.28 -11.59 -2.57
CA LEU A 97 -4.92 -12.26 -1.32
C LEU A 97 -5.78 -11.81 -0.13
N GLY A 98 -7.07 -11.53 -0.38
CA GLY A 98 -8.02 -11.06 0.62
C GLY A 98 -7.80 -9.62 1.08
N THR A 99 -6.91 -8.85 0.43
CA THR A 99 -6.65 -7.45 0.79
C THR A 99 -7.71 -6.50 0.23
N PHE A 100 -8.38 -6.88 -0.85
CA PHE A 100 -9.36 -6.08 -1.58
C PHE A 100 -8.80 -4.73 -2.07
N LEU A 101 -7.51 -4.70 -2.40
CA LEU A 101 -6.77 -3.48 -2.78
C LEU A 101 -7.37 -2.72 -3.98
N SER A 102 -8.00 -3.42 -4.92
CA SER A 102 -8.65 -2.80 -6.10
C SER A 102 -10.18 -2.80 -6.00
N ALA A 103 -10.77 -3.29 -4.90
CA ALA A 103 -12.19 -3.56 -4.86
C ALA A 103 -13.02 -2.28 -4.69
N LEU A 104 -14.18 -2.25 -5.37
CA LEU A 104 -15.13 -1.14 -5.28
C LEU A 104 -16.31 -1.56 -4.40
N ARG A 105 -16.92 -0.61 -3.68
CA ARG A 105 -18.19 -0.88 -3.00
C ARG A 105 -19.29 -1.11 -4.03
N CYS A 106 -20.09 -2.13 -3.80
CA CYS A 106 -21.27 -2.36 -4.61
C CYS A 106 -22.38 -1.40 -4.21
N MET A 107 -22.94 -0.69 -5.18
CA MET A 107 -24.10 0.19 -5.00
C MET A 107 -25.43 -0.58 -4.87
N GLY A 108 -25.40 -1.91 -4.99
CA GLY A 108 -26.59 -2.75 -4.94
C GLY A 108 -27.43 -2.73 -6.21
N LEU A 109 -28.65 -3.22 -6.10
CA LEU A 109 -29.68 -3.18 -7.14
C LEU A 109 -30.86 -2.35 -6.60
N GLU A 110 -31.55 -1.64 -7.48
CA GLU A 110 -32.78 -0.90 -7.12
C GLU A 110 -32.62 0.06 -5.92
N ASN A 111 -31.41 0.60 -5.73
CA ASN A 111 -30.98 1.45 -4.60
C ASN A 111 -30.96 0.77 -3.22
N GLU A 112 -30.97 -0.56 -3.15
CA GLU A 112 -30.77 -1.29 -1.90
C GLU A 112 -29.29 -1.68 -1.71
N PRO A 113 -28.58 -1.12 -0.70
CA PRO A 113 -27.17 -1.43 -0.48
C PRO A 113 -27.00 -2.88 0.01
N CYS A 114 -26.33 -3.71 -0.79
CA CYS A 114 -26.07 -5.11 -0.45
C CYS A 114 -24.87 -5.31 0.51
N GLY A 115 -24.07 -4.26 0.74
CA GLY A 115 -22.84 -4.32 1.54
C GLY A 115 -21.72 -5.19 0.96
N GLY A 116 -21.83 -5.59 -0.31
CA GLY A 116 -20.81 -6.35 -1.04
C GLY A 116 -19.79 -5.46 -1.76
N PHE A 117 -18.86 -6.11 -2.44
CA PHE A 117 -17.80 -5.47 -3.21
C PHE A 117 -17.80 -5.99 -4.65
N GLN A 118 -17.62 -5.07 -5.59
CA GLN A 118 -17.37 -5.37 -7.00
C GLN A 118 -15.92 -5.85 -7.14
N LEU A 119 -15.77 -7.00 -7.79
CA LEU A 119 -14.48 -7.65 -8.07
C LEU A 119 -14.41 -8.06 -9.55
N PRO A 120 -13.21 -8.12 -10.16
CA PRO A 120 -13.08 -8.61 -11.52
C PRO A 120 -13.51 -10.08 -11.62
N VAL A 121 -14.40 -10.40 -12.57
CA VAL A 121 -14.85 -11.78 -12.82
C VAL A 121 -13.69 -12.67 -13.29
N SER A 122 -12.78 -12.12 -14.07
CA SER A 122 -11.59 -12.78 -14.60
C SER A 122 -10.38 -11.85 -14.48
N PRO A 123 -9.69 -11.80 -13.32
CA PRO A 123 -8.63 -10.82 -13.06
C PRO A 123 -7.41 -10.90 -14.00
N LEU A 124 -7.25 -12.04 -14.68
CA LEU A 124 -6.20 -12.23 -15.70
C LEU A 124 -6.63 -11.78 -17.11
N HIS A 125 -7.89 -11.37 -17.31
CA HIS A 125 -8.40 -10.83 -18.57
C HIS A 125 -8.45 -9.31 -18.49
N GLU A 126 -7.88 -8.63 -19.49
CA GLU A 126 -7.69 -7.18 -19.46
C GLU A 126 -9.02 -6.43 -19.41
N THR A 127 -9.98 -6.85 -20.25
CA THR A 127 -11.31 -6.23 -20.34
C THR A 127 -12.34 -6.99 -19.51
N SER A 128 -11.94 -7.57 -18.36
CA SER A 128 -12.88 -8.27 -17.49
C SER A 128 -13.92 -7.30 -16.93
N ASP A 129 -15.19 -7.66 -17.07
CA ASP A 129 -16.26 -7.06 -16.29
C ASP A 129 -16.15 -7.45 -14.82
N TRP A 130 -16.90 -6.73 -13.99
CA TRP A 130 -16.86 -6.84 -12.54
C TRP A 130 -18.23 -7.25 -12.01
N GLN A 131 -18.22 -8.09 -10.97
CA GLN A 131 -19.41 -8.59 -10.33
C GLN A 131 -19.30 -8.46 -8.81
N CYS A 132 -20.44 -8.15 -8.19
CA CYS A 132 -20.54 -8.09 -6.74
C CYS A 132 -20.45 -9.49 -6.14
N ASN A 133 -19.71 -9.62 -5.04
CA ASN A 133 -19.60 -10.87 -4.29
C ASN A 133 -20.81 -11.20 -3.38
N ARG A 134 -21.86 -10.38 -3.39
CA ARG A 134 -23.07 -10.59 -2.55
C ARG A 134 -24.39 -10.48 -3.29
N CYS A 135 -24.46 -9.74 -4.39
CA CYS A 135 -25.69 -9.57 -5.15
C CYS A 135 -25.41 -9.72 -6.66
N PRO A 136 -26.45 -9.81 -7.51
CA PRO A 136 -26.28 -9.96 -8.95
C PRO A 136 -25.75 -8.72 -9.69
N ALA A 137 -25.50 -7.60 -9.01
CA ALA A 137 -25.06 -6.36 -9.65
C ALA A 137 -23.70 -6.55 -10.35
N GLN A 138 -23.64 -6.08 -11.59
CA GLN A 138 -22.45 -6.09 -12.43
C GLN A 138 -22.16 -4.69 -12.96
N ILE A 139 -20.89 -4.41 -13.19
CA ILE A 139 -20.42 -3.18 -13.84
C ILE A 139 -19.39 -3.55 -14.90
N THR A 140 -19.35 -2.81 -15.99
CA THR A 140 -18.47 -3.13 -17.11
C THR A 140 -17.03 -2.69 -16.85
N HIS A 141 -16.09 -3.30 -17.55
CA HIS A 141 -14.68 -2.87 -17.56
C HIS A 141 -14.52 -1.36 -17.80
N ASP A 142 -15.21 -0.81 -18.79
CA ASP A 142 -15.10 0.61 -19.16
C ASP A 142 -15.63 1.54 -18.07
N GLN A 143 -16.71 1.15 -17.37
CA GLN A 143 -17.24 1.90 -16.23
C GLN A 143 -16.22 1.94 -15.07
N VAL A 144 -15.56 0.82 -14.80
CA VAL A 144 -14.50 0.73 -13.79
C VAL A 144 -13.32 1.61 -14.17
N ASN A 145 -12.84 1.52 -15.41
CA ASN A 145 -11.71 2.33 -15.89
C ASN A 145 -11.99 3.83 -15.79
N LEU A 146 -13.18 4.27 -16.21
CA LEU A 146 -13.57 5.67 -16.14
C LEU A 146 -13.60 6.15 -14.68
N LEU A 147 -14.12 5.33 -13.76
CA LEU A 147 -14.12 5.65 -12.33
C LEU A 147 -12.70 5.72 -11.78
N MET A 148 -11.84 4.74 -12.08
CA MET A 148 -10.45 4.69 -11.62
C MET A 148 -9.63 5.87 -12.14
N SER A 149 -9.80 6.27 -13.41
CA SER A 149 -9.14 7.46 -13.96
C SER A 149 -9.52 8.72 -13.18
N LYS A 150 -10.82 8.95 -12.97
CA LYS A 150 -11.31 10.13 -12.24
C LYS A 150 -10.84 10.16 -10.79
N ILE A 151 -10.88 9.02 -10.10
CA ILE A 151 -10.38 8.94 -8.72
C ILE A 151 -8.86 9.17 -8.69
N GLY A 152 -8.12 8.61 -9.65
CA GLY A 152 -6.69 8.86 -9.80
C GLY A 152 -6.37 10.34 -9.94
N GLU A 153 -7.06 11.05 -10.83
CA GLU A 153 -6.90 12.49 -11.03
C GLU A 153 -7.19 13.30 -9.75
N GLU A 154 -8.26 12.98 -9.02
CA GLU A 154 -8.58 13.65 -7.74
C GLU A 154 -7.53 13.39 -6.66
N VAL A 155 -7.01 12.17 -6.57
CA VAL A 155 -5.95 11.80 -5.62
C VAL A 155 -4.65 12.51 -5.99
N ASP A 156 -4.28 12.52 -7.27
CA ASP A 156 -3.05 13.16 -7.75
C ASP A 156 -3.08 14.68 -7.55
N ASP A 157 -4.24 15.34 -7.72
CA ASP A 157 -4.37 16.78 -7.41
C ASP A 157 -4.08 17.07 -5.94
N VAL A 158 -4.72 16.34 -5.01
CA VAL A 158 -4.54 16.54 -3.57
C VAL A 158 -3.11 16.19 -3.13
N MET A 159 -2.49 15.19 -3.74
CA MET A 159 -1.12 14.78 -3.42
C MET A 159 -0.06 15.70 -4.07
N GLY A 160 -0.38 16.36 -5.19
CA GLY A 160 0.52 17.18 -5.97
C GLY A 160 0.69 18.62 -5.47
N ARG A 161 -0.16 19.07 -4.54
CA ARG A 161 -0.14 20.43 -3.98
C ARG A 161 -0.11 20.43 -2.45
N LYS A 162 0.12 21.61 -1.88
CA LYS A 162 -0.05 21.79 -0.43
C LYS A 162 -1.54 21.80 -0.10
N CYS A 163 -1.99 20.79 0.63
CA CYS A 163 -3.36 20.65 1.10
C CYS A 163 -3.43 20.67 2.62
N SER A 164 -4.60 21.04 3.13
CA SER A 164 -4.96 20.97 4.54
C SER A 164 -5.35 19.54 4.95
N VAL A 165 -5.29 19.25 6.26
CA VAL A 165 -5.76 17.98 6.84
C VAL A 165 -7.22 17.72 6.45
N LYS A 166 -8.05 18.76 6.47
CA LYS A 166 -9.47 18.68 6.14
C LYS A 166 -9.71 18.24 4.71
N GLU A 167 -8.93 18.72 3.74
CA GLU A 167 -9.07 18.27 2.34
C GLU A 167 -8.78 16.77 2.16
N PHE A 168 -7.80 16.23 2.89
CA PHE A 168 -7.54 14.79 2.93
C PHE A 168 -8.69 14.02 3.59
N GLU A 169 -9.20 14.50 4.72
CA GLU A 169 -10.34 13.89 5.41
C GLU A 169 -11.59 13.86 4.54
N ASP A 170 -11.92 14.98 3.90
CA ASP A 170 -13.07 15.14 3.01
C ASP A 170 -12.96 14.21 1.80
N LEU A 171 -11.77 14.10 1.18
CA LEU A 171 -11.54 13.20 0.06
C LEU A 171 -11.63 11.73 0.48
N ILE A 172 -10.99 11.34 1.60
CA ILE A 172 -11.11 9.98 2.15
C ILE A 172 -12.58 9.65 2.44
N TYR A 173 -13.30 10.58 3.08
CA TYR A 173 -14.72 10.43 3.41
C TYR A 173 -15.60 10.28 2.15
N LYS A 174 -15.31 11.03 1.09
CA LYS A 174 -15.98 10.88 -0.20
C LYS A 174 -15.70 9.51 -0.81
N LEU A 175 -14.41 9.15 -0.95
CA LEU A 175 -13.98 7.95 -1.66
C LEU A 175 -14.36 6.65 -0.95
N GLN A 176 -14.39 6.61 0.39
CA GLN A 176 -14.80 5.42 1.13
C GLN A 176 -16.27 5.02 0.90
N ASN A 177 -17.11 5.88 0.30
CA ASN A 177 -18.46 5.51 -0.11
C ASN A 177 -18.48 4.65 -1.38
N PHE A 178 -17.42 4.72 -2.20
CA PHE A 178 -17.32 4.03 -3.50
C PHE A 178 -16.26 2.93 -3.49
N LEU A 179 -15.30 2.98 -2.57
CA LEU A 179 -14.14 2.10 -2.53
C LEU A 179 -14.14 1.19 -1.30
N HIS A 180 -13.55 0.01 -1.44
CA HIS A 180 -13.22 -0.82 -0.26
C HIS A 180 -12.31 -0.03 0.70
N PRO A 181 -12.45 -0.15 2.03
CA PRO A 181 -11.60 0.58 3.01
C PRO A 181 -10.09 0.41 2.83
N ASN A 182 -9.68 -0.71 2.22
CA ASN A 182 -8.30 -1.06 1.91
C ASN A 182 -7.86 -0.65 0.50
N HIS A 183 -8.70 0.02 -0.28
CA HIS A 183 -8.39 0.37 -1.66
C HIS A 183 -7.09 1.17 -1.77
N PHE A 184 -6.26 0.91 -2.78
CA PHE A 184 -4.90 1.48 -2.86
C PHE A 184 -4.89 3.02 -2.83
N HIS A 185 -5.86 3.69 -3.47
CA HIS A 185 -6.01 5.15 -3.34
C HIS A 185 -6.25 5.62 -1.90
N LEU A 186 -7.10 4.90 -1.13
CA LEU A 186 -7.32 5.22 0.28
C LEU A 186 -6.06 4.93 1.10
N GLN A 187 -5.29 3.88 0.78
CA GLN A 187 -4.01 3.62 1.44
C GLN A 187 -3.04 4.78 1.25
N THR A 188 -2.89 5.29 0.02
CA THR A 188 -2.06 6.47 -0.28
C THR A 188 -2.50 7.69 0.53
N LEU A 189 -3.80 8.02 0.52
CA LEU A 189 -4.31 9.17 1.27
C LEU A 189 -4.16 9.00 2.79
N LYS A 190 -4.47 7.81 3.32
CA LYS A 190 -4.33 7.49 4.76
C LYS A 190 -2.87 7.60 5.21
N HIS A 191 -1.91 7.16 4.40
CA HIS A 191 -0.48 7.24 4.71
C HIS A 191 0.02 8.68 4.82
N SER A 192 -0.45 9.57 3.95
CA SER A 192 -0.18 11.01 4.10
C SER A 192 -0.91 11.58 5.32
N LEU A 193 -2.18 11.24 5.51
CA LEU A 193 -2.98 11.78 6.62
C LEU A 193 -2.41 11.40 7.99
N ILE A 194 -1.91 10.17 8.19
CA ILE A 194 -1.25 9.82 9.46
C ILE A 194 -0.04 10.70 9.73
N GLN A 195 0.74 11.09 8.71
CA GLN A 195 1.89 11.99 8.90
C GLN A 195 1.43 13.43 9.13
N MET A 196 0.31 13.85 8.56
CA MET A 196 -0.22 15.19 8.84
C MET A 196 -0.71 15.29 10.29
N TYR A 197 -1.38 14.24 10.80
CA TYR A 197 -1.72 14.10 12.20
C TYR A 197 -0.46 13.88 13.05
N GLY A 198 0.09 14.94 13.61
CA GLY A 198 1.23 14.89 14.53
C GLY A 198 2.29 15.92 14.19
N HIS A 199 2.35 16.33 12.93
CA HIS A 199 3.40 17.21 12.41
C HIS A 199 2.88 18.55 11.92
N PHE A 200 1.62 18.66 11.52
CA PHE A 200 1.05 19.91 11.01
C PHE A 200 0.60 20.84 12.15
N PRO A 201 0.73 22.17 12.01
CA PRO A 201 0.19 23.13 12.98
C PRO A 201 -1.31 22.93 13.21
N GLY A 202 -1.73 22.95 14.49
CA GLY A 202 -3.12 22.68 14.88
C GLY A 202 -3.50 21.20 14.89
N HIS A 203 -2.59 20.32 14.47
CA HIS A 203 -2.76 18.87 14.45
C HIS A 203 -1.54 18.16 15.04
N ARG A 204 -0.70 18.85 15.84
CA ARG A 204 0.41 18.19 16.54
C ARG A 204 -0.14 17.16 17.51
N LEU A 205 0.65 16.13 17.84
CA LEU A 205 0.17 15.01 18.66
C LEU A 205 -0.52 15.43 19.97
N HIS A 206 -0.01 16.46 20.65
CA HIS A 206 -0.60 16.99 21.89
C HIS A 206 -1.83 17.90 21.67
N GLU A 207 -2.06 18.36 20.44
CA GLU A 207 -3.19 19.20 20.03
C GLU A 207 -4.37 18.35 19.53
N LEU A 208 -4.13 17.11 19.09
CA LEU A 208 -5.18 16.21 18.59
C LEU A 208 -6.22 15.89 19.68
N SER A 209 -7.49 15.79 19.31
CA SER A 209 -8.51 15.19 20.20
C SER A 209 -8.23 13.70 20.43
N ASP A 210 -8.76 13.14 21.53
CA ASP A 210 -8.62 11.70 21.77
C ASP A 210 -9.24 10.87 20.65
N GLU A 211 -10.37 11.30 20.08
CA GLU A 211 -11.02 10.63 18.96
C GLU A 211 -10.09 10.55 17.72
N ILE A 212 -9.47 11.67 17.34
CA ILE A 212 -8.56 11.71 16.19
C ILE A 212 -7.29 10.89 16.49
N LEU A 213 -6.78 10.94 17.72
CA LEU A 213 -5.62 10.14 18.11
C LEU A 213 -5.89 8.64 17.99
N HIS A 214 -7.06 8.15 18.46
CA HIS A 214 -7.46 6.75 18.30
C HIS A 214 -7.65 6.39 16.81
N LYS A 215 -8.28 7.28 16.03
CA LYS A 215 -8.45 7.09 14.58
C LYS A 215 -7.10 6.95 13.87
N LYS A 216 -6.12 7.80 14.21
CA LYS A 216 -4.74 7.72 13.69
C LYS A 216 -4.11 6.36 13.98
N ILE A 217 -4.16 5.90 15.24
CA ILE A 217 -3.58 4.60 15.65
C ILE A 217 -4.27 3.44 14.91
N GLN A 218 -5.60 3.48 14.81
CA GLN A 218 -6.38 2.46 14.12
C GLN A 218 -6.05 2.42 12.62
N MET A 219 -5.91 3.58 11.97
CA MET A 219 -5.47 3.66 10.57
C MET A 219 -4.08 3.03 10.39
N CYS A 220 -3.13 3.26 11.31
CA CYS A 220 -1.82 2.62 11.24
C CYS A 220 -1.93 1.08 11.30
N ARG A 221 -2.71 0.54 12.24
CA ARG A 221 -2.92 -0.91 12.38
C ARG A 221 -3.53 -1.52 11.13
N GLU A 222 -4.55 -0.87 10.56
CA GLU A 222 -5.20 -1.32 9.32
C GLU A 222 -4.19 -1.35 8.16
N MET A 223 -3.41 -0.29 7.98
CA MET A 223 -2.41 -0.24 6.91
C MET A 223 -1.32 -1.31 7.09
N MET A 224 -0.84 -1.54 8.31
CA MET A 224 0.14 -2.60 8.59
C MET A 224 -0.42 -3.99 8.25
N SER A 225 -1.69 -4.28 8.57
CA SER A 225 -2.29 -5.57 8.23
C SER A 225 -2.32 -5.85 6.72
N ILE A 226 -2.35 -4.81 5.88
CA ILE A 226 -2.26 -4.95 4.42
C ILE A 226 -0.81 -5.17 3.97
N ILE A 227 0.14 -4.48 4.59
CA ILE A 227 1.57 -4.67 4.30
C ILE A 227 2.02 -6.09 4.64
N ASP A 228 1.58 -6.62 5.79
CA ASP A 228 1.93 -7.97 6.23
C ASP A 228 1.48 -9.05 5.23
N VAL A 229 0.42 -8.79 4.46
CA VAL A 229 -0.05 -9.70 3.40
C VAL A 229 0.73 -9.51 2.10
N LEU A 230 1.05 -8.27 1.74
CA LEU A 230 1.61 -7.92 0.42
C LEU A 230 3.12 -7.93 0.35
N ASP A 231 3.79 -7.74 1.48
CA ASP A 231 5.23 -7.69 1.61
C ASP A 231 5.68 -8.27 2.97
N PRO A 232 5.32 -9.53 3.28
CA PRO A 232 5.57 -10.16 4.58
C PRO A 232 7.05 -10.17 4.97
N ASP A 233 7.93 -10.22 3.98
CA ASP A 233 9.38 -10.25 4.16
C ASP A 233 10.03 -8.84 4.11
N SER A 234 9.22 -7.77 4.08
CA SER A 234 9.65 -6.36 4.11
C SER A 234 10.67 -5.99 3.03
N PHE A 235 10.43 -6.38 1.78
CA PHE A 235 11.32 -6.15 0.64
C PHE A 235 11.08 -4.83 -0.09
N ARG A 236 9.83 -4.37 -0.15
CA ARG A 236 9.37 -3.31 -1.08
C ARG A 236 8.66 -2.17 -0.39
N LEU A 237 7.99 -2.46 0.72
CA LEU A 237 7.22 -1.52 1.51
C LEU A 237 7.94 -1.14 2.80
N THR A 238 9.21 -1.50 2.99
CA THR A 238 9.99 -1.23 4.21
C THR A 238 9.92 0.23 4.66
N LEU A 239 10.14 1.19 3.75
CA LEU A 239 10.06 2.62 4.08
C LEU A 239 8.62 3.05 4.41
N TYR A 240 7.65 2.52 3.67
CA TYR A 240 6.24 2.83 3.84
C TYR A 240 5.73 2.30 5.20
N ALA A 241 6.06 1.06 5.54
CA ALA A 241 5.83 0.41 6.83
C ALA A 241 6.54 1.14 7.97
N GLY A 242 7.79 1.56 7.75
CA GLY A 242 8.57 2.28 8.75
C GLY A 242 7.91 3.57 9.20
N VAL A 243 7.38 4.36 8.26
CA VAL A 243 6.58 5.55 8.58
C VAL A 243 5.34 5.17 9.40
N ILE A 244 4.60 4.14 9.00
CA ILE A 244 3.38 3.73 9.71
C ILE A 244 3.69 3.33 11.16
N LEU A 245 4.73 2.52 11.36
CA LEU A 245 5.17 2.06 12.68
C LEU A 245 5.63 3.23 13.57
N LEU A 246 6.38 4.19 13.02
CA LEU A 246 6.78 5.40 13.73
C LEU A 246 5.57 6.23 14.16
N GLU A 247 4.62 6.45 13.26
CA GLU A 247 3.41 7.21 13.55
C GLU A 247 2.48 6.50 14.54
N GLN A 248 2.39 5.17 14.48
CA GLN A 248 1.66 4.34 15.45
C GLN A 248 2.28 4.44 16.84
N GLN A 249 3.60 4.27 16.93
CA GLN A 249 4.35 4.39 18.17
C GLN A 249 4.16 5.77 18.81
N ALA A 250 4.28 6.84 18.03
CA ALA A 250 4.14 8.19 18.52
C ALA A 250 2.71 8.45 19.07
N GLY A 251 1.69 7.92 18.38
CA GLY A 251 0.31 7.97 18.83
C GLY A 251 0.08 7.22 20.16
N LEU A 252 0.60 6.00 20.27
CA LEU A 252 0.48 5.16 21.48
C LEU A 252 1.20 5.80 22.69
N VAL A 253 2.36 6.42 22.48
CA VAL A 253 3.09 7.13 23.53
C VAL A 253 2.31 8.34 24.03
N GLU A 254 1.75 9.14 23.13
CA GLU A 254 0.93 10.29 23.51
C GLU A 254 -0.35 9.86 24.25
N LEU A 255 -1.01 8.79 23.79
CA LEU A 255 -2.20 8.23 24.47
C LEU A 255 -1.90 7.81 25.92
N ASN A 256 -0.79 7.11 26.13
CA ASN A 256 -0.35 6.69 27.48
C ASN A 256 0.01 7.88 28.36
N LYS A 257 0.64 8.92 27.80
CA LYS A 257 0.96 10.15 28.51
C LYS A 257 -0.29 10.90 28.97
N ARG A 258 -1.36 10.93 28.16
CA ARG A 258 -2.65 11.52 28.53
C ARG A 258 -3.31 10.76 29.68
N ARG A 259 -3.37 9.43 29.60
CA ARG A 259 -3.92 8.57 30.67
C ARG A 259 -3.17 8.70 31.99
N SER A 260 -1.85 8.76 31.94
CA SER A 260 -1.01 8.97 33.14
C SER A 260 -1.31 10.30 33.85
N ARG A 261 -1.85 11.30 33.13
CA ARG A 261 -2.27 12.59 33.70
C ARG A 261 -3.71 12.58 34.22
N SER A 262 -4.58 11.73 33.68
CA SER A 262 -6.00 11.61 34.09
C SER A 262 -6.22 10.70 35.31
N ALA A 263 -5.16 10.19 35.94
CA ALA A 263 -5.20 9.15 36.98
C ALA A 263 -5.75 7.79 36.51
N ASP A 264 -5.93 7.59 35.20
CA ASP A 264 -6.17 6.28 34.63
C ASP A 264 -4.87 5.47 34.57
N SER A 265 -4.94 4.19 34.94
CA SER A 265 -3.78 3.31 34.87
C SER A 265 -3.33 3.14 33.40
N PRO A 266 -2.03 3.28 33.09
CA PRO A 266 -1.53 3.00 31.75
C PRO A 266 -1.85 1.56 31.36
N GLN A 267 -2.32 1.36 30.12
CA GLN A 267 -2.65 0.04 29.62
C GLN A 267 -1.36 -0.62 29.13
N LYS A 268 -0.91 -1.68 29.83
CA LYS A 268 0.35 -2.38 29.50
C LYS A 268 0.40 -2.86 28.04
N SER A 269 -0.76 -3.12 27.43
CA SER A 269 -0.88 -3.48 26.01
C SER A 269 -0.33 -2.40 25.08
N ASP A 270 -0.64 -1.13 25.34
CA ASP A 270 -0.32 -0.02 24.44
C ASP A 270 1.17 0.31 24.47
N LEU A 271 1.79 0.20 25.64
CA LEU A 271 3.24 0.31 25.82
C LEU A 271 3.98 -0.87 25.16
N SER A 272 3.46 -2.08 25.32
CA SER A 272 4.02 -3.27 24.67
C SER A 272 3.93 -3.16 23.16
N GLU A 273 2.81 -2.67 22.63
CA GLU A 273 2.61 -2.45 21.21
C GLU A 273 3.54 -1.34 20.68
N ALA A 274 3.69 -0.24 21.41
CA ALA A 274 4.62 0.83 21.05
C ALA A 274 6.07 0.34 20.98
N LEU A 275 6.48 -0.53 21.92
CA LEU A 275 7.79 -1.17 21.89
C LEU A 275 7.92 -2.11 20.69
N GLN A 276 6.89 -2.89 20.38
CA GLN A 276 6.88 -3.78 19.22
C GLN A 276 7.04 -3.00 17.91
N CYS A 277 6.42 -1.81 17.79
CA CYS A 277 6.62 -0.94 16.63
C CYS A 277 8.10 -0.57 16.46
N VAL A 278 8.80 -0.23 17.55
CA VAL A 278 10.24 0.09 17.52
C VAL A 278 11.07 -1.13 17.14
N PHE A 279 10.79 -2.29 17.72
CA PHE A 279 11.52 -3.52 17.38
C PHE A 279 11.32 -3.94 15.93
N SER A 280 10.16 -3.66 15.34
CA SER A 280 9.86 -3.98 13.95
C SER A 280 10.53 -3.03 12.95
N LEU A 281 11.18 -1.95 13.42
CA LEU A 281 11.99 -1.03 12.60
C LEU A 281 13.47 -1.45 12.49
N ILE A 282 13.93 -2.37 13.34
CA ILE A 282 15.33 -2.80 13.47
C ILE A 282 15.55 -4.11 12.72
#